data_AF-A0A5J6HDB1-F1
#
_entry.id   AF-A0A5J6HDB1-F1
#
_cell.length_a   1.000
_cell.length_b   1.000
_cell.length_c   1.000
_cell.angle_alpha   90.00
_cell.angle_beta   90.00
_cell.angle_gamma   90.00
#
_symmetry.space_group_name_H-M   'P 1'
#
loop_
_entity.id
_entity.type
_entity.pdbx_description
1 polymer ?
#
loop_
_entity_poly.entity_id
_entity_poly.type
_entity_poly.pdbx_seq_one_letter_code
_entity_poly.pdbx_strand_id
1 'polypeptide(L)' 'MADATVACVEADAHVINVSTGLSGPSLLHQPQLVDALTFATAQRTLVAVAAGNEPMVGGSVLTRHPA' A
#
# COMPACT_ATOMS: atom_id res chain seq x y z
N MET A 1 5.43 -4.56 -4.99
CA MET A 1 4.11 -3.89 -4.90
C MET A 1 4.11 -2.57 -5.64
N ALA A 2 5.10 -1.68 -5.43
CA ALA A 2 5.20 -0.39 -6.11
C ALA A 2 4.94 -0.47 -7.64
N ASP A 3 5.69 -1.31 -8.36
CA ASP A 3 5.55 -1.45 -9.82
C ASP A 3 4.15 -1.94 -10.25
N ALA A 4 3.57 -2.88 -9.48
CA ALA A 4 2.23 -3.39 -9.76
C ALA A 4 1.17 -2.31 -9.55
N THR A 5 1.32 -1.47 -8.51
CA THR A 5 0.44 -0.32 -8.29
C THR A 5 0.53 0.66 -9.46
N VAL A 6 1.74 1.01 -9.90
CA VAL A 6 1.93 1.91 -11.06
C VAL A 6 1.30 1.34 -12.32
N ALA A 7 1.55 0.06 -12.63
CA ALA A 7 0.99 -0.59 -13.80
C ALA A 7 -0.55 -0.61 -13.79
N CYS A 8 -1.18 -0.81 -12.62
CA CYS A 8 -2.63 -0.72 -12.50
C CYS A 8 -3.15 0.71 -12.73
N VAL A 9 -2.46 1.72 -12.18
CA VAL A 9 -2.84 3.14 -12.38
C VAL A 9 -2.67 3.54 -13.85
N GLU A 10 -1.58 3.12 -14.51
CA GLU A 10 -1.36 3.37 -15.95
C GLU A 10 -2.39 2.66 -16.83
N ALA A 11 -2.97 1.57 -16.34
CA ALA A 11 -4.10 0.88 -16.98
C ALA A 11 -5.48 1.51 -16.65
N ASP A 12 -5.51 2.72 -16.07
CA ASP A 12 -6.72 3.48 -15.70
C ASP A 12 -7.59 2.78 -14.63
N ALA A 13 -6.97 1.98 -13.75
CA ALA A 13 -7.70 1.36 -12.65
C ALA A 13 -8.12 2.43 -11.62
N HIS A 14 -9.42 2.53 -11.34
CA HIS A 14 -9.92 3.44 -10.29
C HIS A 14 -9.89 2.86 -8.87
N VAL A 15 -9.84 1.52 -8.75
CA VAL A 15 -9.75 0.82 -7.45
C VAL A 15 -8.76 -0.33 -7.55
N ILE A 16 -7.83 -0.40 -6.60
CA ILE A 16 -6.85 -1.47 -6.47
C ILE A 16 -7.06 -2.15 -5.11
N ASN A 17 -7.49 -3.41 -5.13
CA ASN A 17 -7.52 -4.25 -3.93
C ASN A 17 -6.19 -4.99 -3.79
N VAL A 18 -5.51 -4.77 -2.67
CA VAL A 18 -4.20 -5.36 -2.38
C VAL A 18 -4.34 -6.32 -1.21
N SER A 19 -4.23 -7.62 -1.52
CA SER A 19 -4.31 -8.71 -0.55
C SER A 19 -2.95 -9.38 -0.35
N THR A 20 -1.87 -8.61 -0.37
CA THR A 20 -0.50 -9.10 -0.15
C THR A 20 -0.01 -8.77 1.26
N GLY A 21 0.70 -9.72 1.88
CA GLY A 21 1.41 -9.47 3.14
C GLY A 21 2.81 -8.93 2.84
N LEU A 22 3.09 -7.69 3.25
CA LEU A 22 4.46 -7.16 3.20
C LEU A 22 5.24 -7.69 4.40
N SER A 23 6.24 -8.56 4.16
CA SER A 23 7.16 -9.03 5.19
C SER A 23 8.22 -7.97 5.48
N GLY A 24 8.03 -7.18 6.55
CA GLY A 24 9.02 -6.19 7.00
C GLY A 24 8.37 -4.83 7.30
N PRO A 25 8.55 -4.23 8.49
CA PRO A 25 7.64 -3.22 8.99
C PRO A 25 8.27 -1.84 8.89
N SER A 26 8.03 -1.13 7.77
CA SER A 26 8.05 0.34 7.74
C SER A 26 8.00 0.86 6.29
N LEU A 27 7.06 1.75 6.00
CA LEU A 27 7.07 2.56 4.78
C LEU A 27 8.28 3.53 4.74
N LEU A 28 8.88 3.87 5.89
CA LEU A 28 10.10 4.69 5.96
C LEU A 28 11.28 4.03 5.24
N HIS A 29 11.29 2.70 5.09
CA HIS A 29 12.32 1.97 4.37
C HIS A 29 11.91 1.59 2.94
N GLN A 30 10.76 2.08 2.46
CA GLN A 30 10.21 1.74 1.14
C GLN A 30 9.76 3.00 0.37
N PRO A 31 10.67 3.91 0.01
CA PRO A 31 10.34 5.17 -0.67
C PRO A 31 9.57 4.95 -1.98
N GLN A 32 9.96 3.94 -2.76
CA GLN A 32 9.26 3.58 -4.01
C GLN A 32 7.79 3.22 -3.79
N LEU A 33 7.46 2.58 -2.66
CA LEU A 33 6.08 2.23 -2.34
C LEU A 33 5.29 3.49 -1.96
N VAL A 34 5.88 4.42 -1.21
CA VAL A 34 5.27 5.71 -0.88
C VAL A 34 5.01 6.52 -2.13
N ASP A 35 5.98 6.58 -3.05
CA ASP A 35 5.85 7.30 -4.33
C ASP A 35 4.75 6.69 -5.20
N ALA A 36 4.69 5.36 -5.30
CA ALA A 36 3.64 4.67 -6.05
C ALA A 36 2.23 4.93 -5.48
N LEU A 37 2.08 4.93 -4.16
CA LEU A 37 0.79 5.24 -3.50
C LEU A 37 0.41 6.71 -3.66
N THR A 38 1.41 7.61 -3.61
CA THR A 38 1.21 9.05 -3.88
C THR A 38 0.77 9.28 -5.32
N PHE A 39 1.39 8.59 -6.27
CA PHE A 39 1.00 8.61 -7.68
C PHE A 39 -0.42 8.11 -7.89
N ALA A 40 -0.79 6.97 -7.29
CA ALA A 40 -2.17 6.46 -7.33
C ALA A 40 -3.18 7.49 -6.80
N THR A 41 -2.86 8.16 -5.69
CA THR A 41 -3.71 9.21 -5.10
C THR A 41 -3.86 10.40 -6.05
N ALA A 42 -2.77 10.85 -6.67
CA ALA A 42 -2.79 11.94 -7.64
C ALA A 42 -3.65 11.61 -8.88
N GLN A 43 -3.70 10.34 -9.28
CA GLN A 43 -4.55 9.84 -10.36
C GLN A 43 -5.96 9.43 -9.90
N ARG A 44 -6.39 9.81 -8.69
CA ARG A 44 -7.71 9.51 -8.12
C ARG A 44 -8.02 8.00 -8.03
N THR A 45 -6.99 7.18 -7.89
CA THR A 45 -7.11 5.73 -7.69
C THR A 45 -7.17 5.40 -6.21
N LEU A 46 -8.20 4.67 -5.79
CA LEU A 46 -8.33 4.18 -4.42
C LEU A 46 -7.56 2.88 -4.23
N VAL A 47 -6.60 2.86 -3.30
CA VAL A 47 -5.87 1.64 -2.92
C VAL A 47 -6.38 1.12 -1.58
N ALA A 48 -7.05 -0.03 -1.61
CA ALA A 48 -7.51 -0.73 -0.42
C ALA A 48 -6.51 -1.83 -0.06
N VAL A 49 -6.02 -1.81 1.19
CA VAL A 49 -5.03 -2.78 1.67
C VAL A 49 -5.57 -3.49 2.90
N ALA A 50 -5.38 -4.81 2.96
CA ALA A 50 -5.69 -5.57 4.16
C ALA A 50 -4.84 -5.10 5.35
N ALA A 51 -5.45 -5.00 6.54
CA ALA A 51 -4.73 -4.65 7.77
C ALA A 51 -3.71 -5.72 8.18
N GLY A 52 -3.83 -6.94 7.66
CA GLY A 52 -3.09 -8.12 8.09
C GLY A 52 -3.89 -8.99 9.04
N ASN A 53 -3.42 -10.21 9.25
CA ASN A 53 -4.06 -11.20 10.12
C ASN A 53 -3.37 -11.32 11.48
N GLU A 54 -2.39 -10.47 11.76
CA GLU A 54 -1.66 -10.46 13.03
C GLU A 54 -2.54 -9.90 14.15
N PRO A 55 -2.66 -10.58 15.31
CA PRO A 55 -3.49 -10.14 16.42
C PRO A 55 -2.79 -9.04 17.24
N MET A 56 -2.38 -7.95 16.60
CA MET A 56 -1.62 -6.85 17.20
C MET A 56 -2.31 -5.50 16.97
N VAL A 57 -2.69 -4.83 18.05
CA VAL A 57 -3.24 -3.47 18.00
C VAL A 57 -2.18 -2.50 17.46
N GLY A 58 -2.58 -1.59 16.56
CA GLY A 58 -1.67 -0.64 15.89
C GLY A 58 -0.85 -1.25 14.74
N GLY A 59 -0.94 -2.57 14.51
CA GLY A 59 -0.15 -3.30 13.53
C GLY A 59 -0.79 -3.47 12.16
N SER A 60 -1.08 -2.38 11.42
CA SER A 60 -1.45 -2.54 10.00
C SER A 60 -0.23 -2.91 9.14
N VAL A 61 -0.38 -3.88 8.23
CA VAL A 61 0.65 -4.30 7.26
C VAL A 61 1.21 -3.12 6.46
N LEU A 62 0.38 -2.13 6.14
CA LEU A 62 0.81 -0.96 5.37
C LEU A 62 1.34 0.16 6.25
N THR A 63 0.64 0.53 7.32
CA THR A 63 0.89 1.79 8.00
C THR A 63 1.58 1.68 9.35
N ARG A 64 1.69 0.48 9.96
CA ARG A 64 2.10 0.25 11.37
C ARG A 64 2.27 1.56 12.13
N HIS A 65 1.14 2.12 12.58
CA HIS A 65 1.17 3.32 13.38
C HIS A 65 1.96 2.97 14.65
N PRO A 66 2.98 3.75 15.05
CA PRO A 66 3.85 3.35 16.15
C PRO A 66 3.03 3.05 17.40
N ALA A 67 3.47 2.03 18.14
CA ALA A 67 3.20 1.96 19.57
C ALA A 67 3.95 3.09 20.27
#